data_AF-C7RMM9-F1
#
_entry.id   AF-C7RMM9-F1
#
_cell.length_a   1.000
_cell.length_b   1.000
_cell.length_c   1.000
_cell.angle_alpha   90.00
_cell.angle_beta   90.00
_cell.angle_gamma   90.00
#
_symmetry.space_group_name_H-M   'P 1'
#
loop_
_entity.id
_entity.type
_entity.pdbx_description
1 polymer ?
#
loop_
_entity_poly.entity_id
_entity_poly.type
_entity_poly.pdbx_seq_one_letter_code
_entity_poly.pdbx_strand_id
1 'polypeptide(L)' 'MRGNLGAIALILVGVLALAINLGAIEIDIARLLRTWWPVLLIVLGVGMFLAPGTDNRRKPD' A
#
# COMPACT_ATOMS: atom_id res chain seq x y z
N MET A 1 -3.38 24.70 -14.76
CA MET A 1 -3.37 24.69 -13.28
C MET A 1 -2.45 23.56 -12.82
N ARG A 2 -1.17 23.86 -12.54
CA ARG A 2 -0.20 22.83 -12.12
C ARG A 2 -0.55 22.44 -10.69
N GLY A 3 -0.99 21.19 -10.52
CA GLY A 3 -1.72 20.74 -9.34
C GLY A 3 -0.95 20.95 -8.04
N ASN A 4 -1.50 21.76 -7.15
CA ASN A 4 -1.11 21.83 -5.74
C ASN A 4 -1.46 20.54 -4.96
N LEU A 5 -1.64 19.41 -5.65
CA LEU A 5 -1.96 18.11 -5.04
C LEU A 5 -0.95 17.74 -3.95
N GLY A 6 0.34 18.02 -4.18
CA GLY A 6 1.37 17.81 -3.16
C GLY A 6 1.19 18.69 -1.92
N ALA A 7 0.86 19.97 -2.10
CA ALA A 7 0.62 20.89 -0.99
C ALA A 7 -0.65 20.52 -0.21
N ILE A 8 -1.72 20.16 -0.91
CA ILE A 8 -2.97 19.70 -0.30
C ILE A 8 -2.73 18.40 0.47
N ALA A 9 -2.02 17.44 -0.10
CA ALA A 9 -1.65 16.21 0.57
C ALA A 9 -0.81 16.48 1.82
N LEU A 10 0.18 17.38 1.75
CA LEU A 10 1.01 17.74 2.90
C LEU A 10 0.19 18.39 4.03
N ILE A 11 -0.73 19.29 3.70
CA ILE A 11 -1.64 19.90 4.68
C ILE A 11 -2.51 18.83 5.35
N LEU A 12 -3.11 17.93 4.57
CA LEU A 12 -3.95 16.85 5.12
C LEU A 12 -3.17 15.92 6.03
N VAL A 13 -1.95 15.53 5.64
CA VAL A 13 -1.06 14.70 6.46
C VAL A 13 -0.68 15.41 7.75
N GLY A 14 -0.34 16.71 7.69
CA GLY A 14 0.00 17.51 8.87
C GLY A 14 -1.17 17.65 9.85
N VAL A 15 -2.37 17.93 9.35
CA VAL A 15 -3.58 18.01 10.17
C VAL A 15 -3.91 16.66 10.83
N LEU A 16 -3.78 15.56 10.08
CA LEU A 16 -4.02 14.22 10.62
C LEU A 16 -3.01 13.88 11.72
N ALA A 17 -1.72 14.15 11.50
CA ALA A 17 -0.68 13.94 12.50
C ALA A 17 -0.92 14.80 13.77
N LEU A 18 -1.34 16.05 13.60
CA LEU A 18 -1.69 16.94 14.70
C LEU A 18 -2.90 16.40 15.49
N ALA A 19 -3.96 15.97 14.82
CA ALA A 19 -5.14 15.40 15.46
C ALA A 19 -4.82 14.12 16.26
N ILE A 20 -3.91 13.29 15.75
CA ILE A 20 -3.40 12.11 16.47
C ILE A 20 -2.60 12.54 17.69
N ASN A 21 -1.72 13.53 17.56
CA ASN A 21 -0.89 14.00 18.68
C ASN A 21 -1.72 14.66 19.79
N LEU A 22 -2.81 15.35 19.43
CA LEU A 22 -3.78 15.91 20.38
C LEU A 22 -4.64 14.83 21.05
N GLY A 23 -4.55 13.56 20.64
CA GLY A 23 -5.43 12.49 21.11
C GLY A 23 -6.88 12.63 20.63
N ALA A 24 -7.15 13.49 19.66
CA ALA A 24 -8.47 13.63 19.06
C ALA A 24 -8.82 12.43 18.17
N ILE A 25 -7.81 11.74 17.63
CA ILE A 25 -7.96 10.52 16.84
C ILE A 25 -6.88 9.51 17.23
N GLU A 26 -7.28 8.36 17.76
CA GLU A 26 -6.37 7.23 18.01
C GLU A 26 -6.18 6.41 16.72
N ILE A 27 -5.34 6.91 15.81
CA ILE A 27 -4.87 6.11 14.68
C ILE A 27 -3.58 5.41 15.08
N ASP A 28 -3.69 4.09 15.26
CA ASP A 28 -2.54 3.24 15.46
C ASP A 28 -1.96 2.84 14.09
N ILE A 29 -1.07 3.69 13.56
CA ILE A 29 -0.42 3.49 12.25
C ILE A 29 0.28 2.13 12.19
N ALA A 30 0.85 1.69 13.32
CA ALA A 30 1.48 0.37 13.43
C ALA A 30 0.44 -0.75 13.26
N ARG A 31 -0.74 -0.62 13.85
CA ARG A 31 -1.86 -1.55 13.66
C ARG A 31 -2.34 -1.58 12.21
N LEU A 32 -2.51 -0.41 11.58
CA LEU A 32 -2.90 -0.34 10.16
C LEU A 32 -1.86 -1.04 9.28
N LEU A 33 -0.58 -0.67 9.39
CA LEU A 33 0.49 -1.31 8.61
C LEU A 33 0.53 -2.82 8.84
N ARG A 34 0.35 -3.28 10.09
CA ARG A 34 0.31 -4.69 10.44
C ARG A 34 -0.91 -5.42 9.89
N THR A 35 -2.06 -4.75 9.76
CA THR A 35 -3.27 -5.31 9.13
C THR A 35 -3.16 -5.37 7.60
N TRP A 36 -2.53 -4.37 6.97
CA TRP A 36 -2.40 -4.29 5.52
C TRP A 36 -1.23 -5.13 4.96
N TRP A 37 -0.18 -5.38 5.75
CA TRP A 37 0.98 -6.19 5.35
C TRP A 37 0.61 -7.60 4.86
N PRO A 38 -0.25 -8.38 5.56
CA PRO A 38 -0.74 -9.67 5.07
C PRO A 38 -1.47 -9.58 3.73
N VAL A 39 -2.27 -8.53 3.52
CA VAL A 39 -3.04 -8.34 2.28
C VAL A 39 -2.11 -8.17 1.08
N LEU A 40 -1.03 -7.38 1.25
CA LEU A 40 -0.03 -7.18 0.21
C LEU A 40 0.63 -8.52 -0.18
N LEU A 41 1.01 -9.33 0.80
CA LEU A 41 1.60 -10.66 0.57
C LEU A 41 0.64 -11.60 -0.16
N ILE A 42 -0.66 -11.58 0.19
CA ILE A 42 -1.69 -12.37 -0.50
C ILE A 42 -1.79 -11.93 -1.96
N VAL A 43 -1.88 -10.61 -2.22
CA VAL A 43 -1.95 -10.08 -3.59
C VAL A 43 -0.71 -10.46 -4.40
N LEU A 44 0.49 -10.40 -3.79
CA LEU A 44 1.72 -10.85 -4.44
C LEU A 44 1.71 -12.35 -4.73
N GLY A 45 1.32 -13.18 -3.77
CA GLY A 45 1.22 -14.63 -3.96
C GLY A 45 0.18 -15.02 -5.02
N VAL A 46 -0.98 -14.35 -5.02
CA VAL A 46 -2.02 -14.51 -6.04
C VAL A 46 -1.52 -14.02 -7.40
N GLY A 47 -0.82 -12.89 -7.46
CA GLY A 47 -0.21 -12.38 -8.68
C GLY A 47 0.82 -13.34 -9.27
N MET A 48 1.63 -13.99 -8.43
CA MET A 48 2.57 -15.04 -8.85
C MET A 48 1.87 -16.33 -9.27
N PHE A 49 0.75 -16.70 -8.64
CA PHE A 49 -0.03 -17.89 -9.01
C PHE A 49 -0.79 -17.70 -10.33
N LEU A 50 -1.33 -16.49 -10.54
CA LEU A 50 -2.02 -16.10 -11.77
C LEU A 50 -1.05 -15.69 -12.87
N ALA A 51 0.23 -15.46 -12.55
CA ALA A 51 1.27 -15.28 -13.56
C ALA A 51 1.30 -16.57 -14.40
N PRO A 52 0.93 -16.52 -15.70
CA PRO A 52 0.89 -17.69 -16.55
C PRO A 52 2.27 -18.33 -16.50
N GLY A 53 2.33 -19.62 -16.13
CA GLY A 53 3.56 -20.37 -16.21
C GLY A 53 4.12 -20.20 -17.62
N THR A 54 5.25 -19.52 -17.73
CA THR A 54 6.10 -19.62 -18.91
C THR A 54 6.71 -21.03 -18.90
N ASP A 55 5.86 -22.06 -18.98
CA ASP A 55 6.27 -23.40 -19.41
C ASP A 55 6.51 -23.30 -20.92
N ASN A 56 7.56 -22.56 -21.27
CA ASN A 56 8.19 -22.72 -22.56
C ASN A 56 8.90 -24.07 -22.49
N ARG A 57 8.14 -25.15 -22.69
CA ARG A 57 8.68 -26.44 -23.10
C ARG A 57 9.42 -26.24 -24.42
N ARG A 58 10.66 -25.76 -24.35
CA ARG A 58 11.61 -26.02 -25.41
C ARG A 58 11.91 -27.50 -25.36
N LYS A 59 11.22 -28.24 -26.21
CA LYS A 59 11.70 -29.51 -26.71
C LYS A 59 12.63 -29.19 -27.88
N PRO A 60 13.91 -29.57 -27.82
CA PRO A 60 14.71 -29.82 -29.00
C PRO A 60 14.92 -31.33 -29.14
N ASP A 61 14.26 -31.86 -30.16
CA ASP A 61 14.68 -32.87 -31.15
C ASP A 61 16.01 -33.61 -30.88
#